data_AF-A0A1B6IV97-F1
#
_entry.id   AF-A0A1B6IV97-F1
#
_cell.length_a   1.000
_cell.length_b   1.000
_cell.length_c   1.000
_cell.angle_alpha   90.00
_cell.angle_beta   90.00
_cell.angle_gamma   90.00
#
_symmetry.space_group_name_H-M   'P 1'
#
loop_
_entity.id
_entity.type
_entity.pdbx_description
1 polymer ?
#
loop_
_entity_poly.entity_id
_entity_poly.type
_entity_poly.pdbx_seq_one_letter_code
_entity_poly.pdbx_strand_id
1 'polypeptide(L)'
;SLLSIKNWDTVHNAEDAESAFNIFEGVLQTALDIACPQRKNKSKSKPIHYYDQESSEMKAAYLRALNTYEITGEVQDRETMVNMKKMYDNKLKALQQNENTRKIMTSDNKSKAVWNLINTESHAKQPSKTCPKLNINNAVVDNPIQVAEQLNTYFTQIAELTIQQNNQQLGDCRLGEDLNTPLIEPFHLTPTTWKEVKQVIHSLKNKSS
;
A
#
# COMPACT_ATOMS: atom_id res chain seq x y z
N SER A 1 6.49 38.02 26.80
CA SER A 1 7.40 37.13 26.04
C SER A 1 8.68 36.94 26.86
N LEU A 2 9.26 35.73 26.91
CA LEU A 2 10.48 35.41 27.69
C LEU A 2 11.68 36.30 27.30
N LEU A 3 11.74 36.71 26.03
CA LEU A 3 12.76 37.60 25.49
C LEU A 3 12.58 39.07 25.92
N SER A 4 11.35 39.48 26.23
CA SER A 4 11.05 40.87 26.64
C SER A 4 11.51 41.20 28.06
N ILE A 5 11.83 40.18 28.87
CA ILE A 5 12.22 40.33 30.28
C ILE A 5 13.75 40.28 30.42
N LYS A 6 14.46 39.84 29.37
CA LYS A 6 15.92 39.72 29.39
C LYS A 6 16.56 41.10 29.24
N ASN A 7 17.63 41.31 30.01
CA ASN A 7 18.50 42.48 29.87
C ASN A 7 19.34 42.30 28.60
N TRP A 8 19.27 43.27 27.69
CA TRP A 8 19.99 43.28 26.42
C TRP A 8 21.24 44.16 26.43
N ASP A 9 21.53 44.84 27.54
CA ASP A 9 22.69 45.73 27.67
C ASP A 9 24.00 44.95 27.47
N THR A 10 24.02 43.67 27.84
CA THR A 10 25.18 42.79 27.61
C THR A 10 25.44 42.47 26.14
N VAL A 11 24.41 42.51 25.30
CA VAL A 11 24.55 42.33 23.83
C VAL A 11 24.96 43.66 23.18
N HIS A 12 24.42 44.78 23.65
CA HIS A 12 24.71 46.11 23.10
C HIS A 12 26.09 46.65 23.50
N ASN A 13 26.60 46.22 24.67
CA ASN A 13 27.92 46.64 25.19
C ASN A 13 29.02 45.59 24.97
N ALA A 14 28.79 44.58 24.12
CA ALA A 14 29.82 43.59 23.79
C ALA A 14 30.96 44.24 23.00
N GLU A 15 32.20 43.80 23.26
CA GLU A 15 33.42 44.34 22.62
C GLU A 15 33.48 44.04 21.12
N ASP A 16 32.92 42.91 20.69
CA ASP A 16 32.95 42.45 19.31
C ASP A 16 31.61 41.82 18.88
N ALA A 17 31.39 41.77 17.56
CA ALA A 17 30.15 41.29 16.97
C ALA A 17 29.90 39.79 17.21
N GLU A 18 30.95 38.99 17.34
CA GLU A 18 30.85 37.55 17.56
C GLU A 18 30.47 37.25 19.01
N SER A 19 31.05 37.96 19.97
CA SER A 19 30.63 37.97 21.38
C SER A 19 29.19 38.43 21.53
N ALA A 20 28.76 39.50 20.84
CA ALA A 20 27.37 39.94 20.84
C ALA A 20 26.41 38.85 20.34
N PHE A 21 26.78 38.17 19.26
CA PHE A 21 26.01 37.09 18.66
C PHE A 21 25.91 35.88 19.60
N ASN A 22 27.02 35.43 20.19
CA ASN A 22 27.06 34.29 21.10
C ASN A 22 26.20 34.53 22.35
N ILE A 23 26.22 35.75 22.90
CA ILE A 23 25.37 36.13 24.04
C ILE A 23 23.89 36.09 23.64
N PHE A 24 23.54 36.65 22.47
CA PHE A 24 22.17 36.61 21.95
C PHE A 24 21.69 35.18 21.71
N GLU A 25 22.50 34.36 21.04
CA GLU A 25 22.21 32.97 20.72
C GLU A 25 21.97 32.16 22.00
N GLY A 26 22.83 32.31 23.01
CA GLY A 26 22.65 31.64 24.30
C GLY A 26 21.33 32.03 25.01
N VAL A 27 20.97 33.31 24.98
CA VAL A 27 19.70 33.79 25.56
C VAL A 27 18.50 33.24 24.80
N LEU A 28 18.57 33.22 23.47
CA LEU A 28 17.53 32.69 22.59
C LEU A 28 17.34 31.18 22.78
N GLN A 29 18.44 30.42 22.79
CA GLN A 29 18.47 28.98 23.04
C GLN A 29 17.79 28.65 24.37
N THR A 30 18.16 29.38 25.43
CA THR A 30 17.57 29.20 26.77
C THR A 30 16.06 29.49 26.77
N ALA A 31 15.62 30.54 26.08
CA ALA A 31 14.21 30.87 25.97
C ALA A 31 13.43 29.80 25.18
N LEU A 32 14.04 29.24 24.13
CA LEU A 32 13.48 28.14 23.34
C LEU A 32 13.38 26.86 24.17
N ASP A 33 14.38 26.50 24.95
CA ASP A 33 14.33 25.30 25.80
C ASP A 33 13.25 25.39 26.88
N ILE A 34 13.02 26.58 27.43
CA ILE A 34 11.96 26.84 28.42
C ILE A 34 10.57 26.81 27.76
N ALA A 35 10.42 27.46 26.60
CA ALA A 35 9.12 27.56 25.91
C ALA A 35 8.73 26.27 25.18
N CYS A 36 9.71 25.52 24.68
CA CYS A 36 9.57 24.34 23.85
C CYS A 36 10.36 23.15 24.42
N PRO A 37 10.05 22.67 25.64
CA PRO A 37 10.78 21.58 26.27
C PRO A 37 10.73 20.32 25.39
N GLN A 38 11.88 19.70 25.18
CA GLN A 38 11.97 18.48 24.37
C GLN A 38 11.19 17.33 25.02
N ARG A 39 10.02 17.01 24.45
CA ARG A 39 9.24 15.85 24.85
C ARG A 39 9.84 14.59 24.22
N LYS A 40 10.48 13.76 25.05
CA LYS A 40 10.84 12.39 24.68
C LYS A 40 9.58 11.53 24.62
N ASN A 41 8.89 11.56 23.50
CA ASN A 41 7.83 10.60 23.25
C ASN A 41 8.47 9.21 23.12
N LYS A 42 8.07 8.27 23.98
CA LYS A 42 8.39 6.86 23.77
C LYS A 42 7.63 6.40 22.53
N SER A 43 8.22 6.60 21.36
CA SER A 43 7.77 5.90 20.16
C SER A 43 7.97 4.42 20.44
N LYS A 44 6.87 3.68 20.59
CA LYS A 44 6.91 2.21 20.44
C LYS A 44 7.17 1.94 18.96
N SER A 45 8.38 2.24 18.51
CA SER A 45 8.84 1.77 17.21
C SER A 45 8.83 0.26 17.31
N LYS A 46 7.87 -0.38 16.62
CA LYS A 46 7.98 -1.82 16.40
C LYS A 46 9.31 -2.01 15.68
N PRO A 47 10.21 -2.90 16.14
CA PRO A 47 11.43 -3.17 15.41
C PRO A 47 11.03 -3.63 14.01
N ILE A 48 11.34 -2.79 13.02
CA ILE A 48 11.18 -3.13 11.61
C ILE A 48 12.30 -4.13 11.33
N HIS A 49 11.99 -5.42 11.41
CA HIS A 49 12.94 -6.53 11.28
C HIS A 49 13.23 -6.84 9.79
N TYR A 50 13.33 -5.82 8.94
CA TYR A 50 13.52 -6.01 7.49
C TYR A 50 14.77 -5.31 6.97
N TYR A 51 15.88 -5.39 7.72
CA TYR A 51 17.17 -4.81 7.35
C TYR A 51 18.27 -5.86 7.48
N ASP A 52 18.91 -6.18 6.36
CA ASP A 52 20.17 -6.92 6.31
C ASP A 52 21.35 -5.97 6.06
N GLN A 53 22.57 -6.45 6.28
CA GLN A 53 23.79 -5.68 6.06
C GLN A 53 23.88 -5.13 4.62
N GLU A 54 23.48 -5.95 3.64
CA GLU A 54 23.47 -5.59 2.22
C GLU A 54 22.53 -4.40 1.93
N SER A 55 21.32 -4.39 2.51
CA SER A 55 20.38 -3.27 2.37
C SER A 55 20.92 -1.97 2.98
N SER A 56 21.69 -2.07 4.06
CA SER A 56 22.37 -0.93 4.68
C SER A 56 23.44 -0.34 3.75
N GLU A 57 24.22 -1.21 3.09
CA GLU A 57 25.22 -0.81 2.10
C GLU A 57 24.57 -0.18 0.86
N MET A 58 23.48 -0.76 0.36
CA MET A 58 22.71 -0.17 -0.75
C MET A 58 22.13 1.19 -0.37
N LYS A 59 21.63 1.35 0.86
CA LYS A 59 21.17 2.64 1.37
C LYS A 59 22.31 3.66 1.41
N ALA A 60 23.48 3.28 1.91
CA ALA A 60 24.65 4.15 1.92
C ALA A 60 25.10 4.54 0.50
N ALA A 61 25.04 3.61 -0.46
CA ALA A 61 25.32 3.90 -1.86
C ALA A 61 24.32 4.90 -2.46
N TYR A 62 23.02 4.71 -2.22
CA TYR A 62 21.98 5.65 -2.63
C TYR A 62 22.19 7.04 -2.04
N LEU A 63 22.48 7.15 -0.73
CA LEU A 63 22.72 8.44 -0.08
C LEU A 63 23.96 9.16 -0.63
N ARG A 64 25.03 8.42 -0.95
CA ARG A 64 26.20 8.99 -1.62
C ARG A 64 25.84 9.54 -3.00
N ALA A 65 25.12 8.76 -3.82
CA ALA A 65 24.69 9.20 -5.14
C ALA A 65 23.73 10.40 -5.09
N LEU A 66 22.86 10.46 -4.07
CA LEU A 66 21.98 11.60 -3.83
C LEU A 66 22.79 12.87 -3.53
N ASN A 67 23.75 12.79 -2.61
CA ASN A 67 24.60 13.93 -2.26
C ASN A 67 25.43 14.40 -3.46
N THR A 68 25.97 13.47 -4.26
CA THR A 68 26.67 13.81 -5.50
C THR A 68 25.75 14.61 -6.45
N TYR A 69 24.54 14.12 -6.70
CA TYR A 69 23.57 14.82 -7.54
C TYR A 69 23.16 16.20 -6.98
N GLU A 70 23.02 16.34 -5.66
CA GLU A 70 22.71 17.62 -5.02
C GLU A 70 23.84 18.64 -5.18
N ILE A 71 25.10 18.19 -5.26
CA ILE A 71 26.28 19.04 -5.48
C ILE A 71 26.45 19.40 -6.96
N THR A 72 26.32 18.42 -7.87
CA THR A 72 26.64 18.61 -9.30
C THR A 72 25.46 19.11 -10.13
N GLY A 73 24.23 18.67 -9.80
CA GLY A 73 23.03 18.92 -10.59
C GLY A 73 23.00 18.22 -11.96
N GLU A 74 23.94 17.31 -12.24
CA GLU A 74 24.11 16.70 -13.57
C GLU A 74 23.10 15.59 -13.84
N VAL A 75 22.74 15.40 -15.13
CA VAL A 75 21.79 14.37 -15.57
C VAL A 75 22.33 12.95 -15.33
N GLN A 76 23.63 12.72 -15.51
CA GLN A 76 24.25 11.41 -15.28
C GLN A 76 24.21 11.00 -13.80
N ASP A 77 24.46 11.94 -12.90
CA ASP A 77 24.36 11.71 -11.45
C ASP A 77 22.91 11.47 -11.02
N ARG A 78 21.95 12.15 -11.66
CA ARG A 78 20.52 11.89 -11.47
C ARG A 78 20.15 10.45 -11.84
N GLU A 79 20.61 9.98 -13.00
CA GLU A 79 20.34 8.60 -13.45
C GLU A 79 20.93 7.57 -12.49
N THR A 80 22.16 7.80 -12.04
CA THR A 80 22.85 6.96 -11.06
C THR A 80 22.09 6.92 -9.73
N MET A 81 21.66 8.08 -9.22
CA MET A 81 20.85 8.18 -8.00
C MET A 81 19.52 7.42 -8.12
N VAL A 82 18.81 7.61 -9.24
CA VAL A 82 17.52 6.93 -9.49
C VAL A 82 17.71 5.41 -9.54
N ASN A 83 18.77 4.93 -10.19
CA ASN A 83 19.07 3.51 -10.26
C ASN A 83 19.42 2.93 -8.88
N MET A 84 20.27 3.60 -8.11
CA MET A 84 20.65 3.17 -6.76
C MET A 84 19.43 3.14 -5.82
N LYS A 85 18.56 4.15 -5.91
CA LYS A 85 17.29 4.17 -5.17
C LYS A 85 16.41 2.98 -5.55
N LYS A 86 16.25 2.71 -6.85
CA LYS A 86 15.45 1.59 -7.34
C LYS A 86 15.98 0.24 -6.85
N MET A 87 17.30 0.05 -6.86
CA MET A 87 17.93 -1.17 -6.34
C MET A 87 17.64 -1.35 -4.84
N TYR A 88 17.82 -0.29 -4.05
CA TYR A 88 17.50 -0.30 -2.62
C TYR A 88 16.03 -0.61 -2.35
N ASP A 89 15.09 0.07 -3.04
CA ASP A 89 13.65 -0.15 -2.87
C ASP A 89 13.24 -1.59 -3.23
N ASN A 90 13.83 -2.16 -4.29
CA ASN A 90 13.58 -3.54 -4.69
C ASN A 90 14.12 -4.54 -3.66
N LYS A 91 15.32 -4.30 -3.12
CA LYS A 91 15.89 -5.11 -2.05
C LYS A 91 14.99 -5.10 -0.81
N LEU A 92 14.48 -3.93 -0.42
CA LEU A 92 13.58 -3.80 0.73
C LEU A 92 12.29 -4.61 0.54
N LYS A 93 11.69 -4.55 -0.66
CA LYS A 93 10.50 -5.34 -1.01
C LYS A 93 10.78 -6.84 -0.93
N ALA A 94 11.93 -7.28 -1.45
CA ALA A 94 12.33 -8.69 -1.40
C ALA A 94 12.51 -9.19 0.05
N LEU A 95 13.15 -8.40 0.90
CA LEU A 95 13.31 -8.72 2.32
C LEU A 95 11.97 -8.82 3.04
N GLN A 96 11.06 -7.87 2.80
CA GLN A 96 9.72 -7.89 3.37
C GLN A 96 8.95 -9.15 2.93
N GLN A 97 8.99 -9.48 1.64
CA GLN A 97 8.34 -10.68 1.10
C GLN A 97 8.91 -11.97 1.70
N ASN A 98 10.23 -12.07 1.81
CA ASN A 98 10.90 -13.25 2.35
C ASN A 98 10.52 -13.47 3.82
N GLU A 99 10.61 -12.42 4.64
CA GLU A 99 10.31 -12.51 6.07
C GLU A 99 8.81 -12.76 6.32
N ASN A 100 7.91 -12.18 5.51
CA ASN A 100 6.49 -12.51 5.53
C ASN A 100 6.22 -13.98 5.16
N THR A 101 6.91 -14.48 4.12
CA THR A 101 6.84 -15.89 3.71
C THR A 101 7.32 -16.79 4.84
N ARG A 102 8.47 -16.49 5.44
CA ARG A 102 9.04 -17.21 6.59
C ARG A 102 8.02 -17.27 7.72
N LYS A 103 7.43 -16.13 8.10
CA LYS A 103 6.43 -16.04 9.18
C LYS A 103 5.19 -16.89 8.91
N ILE A 104 4.71 -16.95 7.66
CA ILE A 104 3.59 -17.81 7.27
C ILE A 104 3.99 -19.29 7.37
N MET A 105 5.17 -19.65 6.86
CA MET A 105 5.63 -21.04 6.81
C MET A 105 5.97 -21.62 8.18
N THR A 106 6.49 -20.80 9.10
CA THR A 106 6.82 -21.22 10.47
C THR A 106 5.62 -21.16 11.43
N SER A 107 4.46 -20.69 10.99
CA SER A 107 3.27 -20.61 11.85
C SER A 107 2.55 -21.95 11.91
N ASP A 108 2.16 -22.36 13.11
CA ASP A 108 1.32 -23.55 13.33
C ASP A 108 -0.02 -23.43 12.58
N ASN A 109 -0.58 -22.22 12.51
CA ASN A 109 -1.78 -21.91 11.74
C ASN A 109 -1.46 -20.95 10.59
N LYS A 110 -1.28 -21.52 9.40
CA LYS A 110 -0.91 -20.78 8.18
C LYS A 110 -2.03 -19.82 7.74
N SER A 111 -3.27 -20.27 7.72
CA SER A 111 -4.42 -19.44 7.32
C SER A 111 -4.58 -18.22 8.22
N LYS A 112 -4.43 -18.40 9.54
CA LYS A 112 -4.47 -17.29 10.50
C LYS A 112 -3.26 -16.36 10.34
N ALA A 113 -2.08 -16.88 10.05
CA ALA A 113 -0.89 -16.07 9.80
C ALA A 113 -1.03 -15.20 8.53
N VAL A 114 -1.58 -15.77 7.46
CA VAL A 114 -1.90 -15.03 6.22
C VAL A 114 -2.91 -13.91 6.51
N TRP A 115 -4.02 -14.23 7.19
CA TRP A 115 -5.03 -13.22 7.53
C TRP A 115 -4.49 -12.12 8.45
N ASN A 116 -3.67 -12.47 9.43
CA ASN A 116 -3.00 -11.49 10.28
C ASN A 116 -2.09 -10.56 9.46
N LEU A 117 -1.35 -11.10 8.49
CA LEU A 117 -0.51 -10.30 7.60
C LEU A 117 -1.33 -9.32 6.75
N ILE A 118 -2.42 -9.81 6.13
CA ILE A 118 -3.35 -8.97 5.35
C ILE A 118 -3.94 -7.87 6.22
N ASN A 119 -4.35 -8.19 7.45
CA ASN A 119 -4.91 -7.21 8.38
C ASN A 119 -3.88 -6.16 8.82
N THR A 120 -2.60 -6.53 8.94
CA THR A 120 -1.54 -5.57 9.30
C THR A 120 -1.19 -4.62 8.16
N GLU A 121 -1.18 -5.08 6.92
CA GLU A 121 -0.80 -4.28 5.75
C GLU A 121 -1.97 -3.43 5.21
N SER A 122 -3.22 -3.89 5.39
CA SER A 122 -4.40 -3.22 4.82
C SER A 122 -4.79 -1.91 5.51
N HIS A 123 -4.10 -1.48 6.58
CA HIS A 123 -4.47 -0.31 7.38
C HIS A 123 -5.98 -0.21 7.58
N ALA A 124 -6.63 -1.30 8.02
CA ALA A 124 -8.02 -1.23 8.45
C ALA A 124 -8.08 -0.27 9.67
N LYS A 125 -8.26 1.02 9.38
CA LYS A 125 -8.68 2.05 10.33
C LYS A 125 -9.85 1.41 11.06
N GLN A 126 -9.65 1.14 12.34
CA GLN A 126 -10.63 0.64 13.33
C GLN A 126 -11.91 0.11 12.68
N PRO A 127 -12.18 -1.20 12.67
CA PRO A 127 -13.38 -1.73 12.04
C PRO A 127 -14.56 -0.91 12.53
N SER A 128 -15.26 -0.24 11.61
CA SER A 128 -16.47 0.48 11.97
C SER A 128 -17.36 -0.55 12.67
N LYS A 129 -17.82 -0.23 13.88
CA LYS A 129 -18.62 -1.16 14.70
C LYS A 129 -19.96 -1.55 14.04
N THR A 130 -20.27 -0.98 12.88
CA THR A 130 -21.51 -1.20 12.17
C THR A 130 -21.41 -2.47 11.33
N CYS A 131 -22.07 -3.53 11.79
CA CYS A 131 -22.25 -4.74 10.99
C CYS A 131 -23.05 -4.40 9.71
N PRO A 132 -22.64 -4.89 8.53
CA PRO A 132 -23.43 -4.77 7.32
C PRO A 132 -24.80 -5.43 7.50
N LYS A 133 -25.87 -4.74 7.10
CA LYS A 133 -27.23 -5.30 7.10
C LYS A 133 -27.50 -5.94 5.74
N LEU A 134 -27.93 -7.20 5.73
CA LEU A 134 -28.30 -7.90 4.49
C LEU A 134 -29.82 -8.00 4.41
N ASN A 135 -30.42 -7.72 3.24
CA ASN A 135 -31.82 -8.01 3.00
C ASN A 135 -31.93 -9.38 2.33
N ILE A 136 -32.51 -10.35 3.03
CA ILE A 136 -32.74 -11.71 2.55
C ILE A 136 -34.24 -11.96 2.62
N ASN A 137 -34.89 -12.24 1.49
CA ASN A 137 -36.31 -12.58 1.43
C ASN A 137 -37.23 -11.58 2.16
N ASN A 138 -37.02 -10.27 1.94
CA ASN A 138 -37.70 -9.15 2.63
C ASN A 138 -37.46 -9.04 4.14
N ALA A 139 -36.52 -9.80 4.71
CA ALA A 139 -36.10 -9.68 6.09
C ALA A 139 -34.70 -9.04 6.17
N VAL A 140 -34.55 -8.01 7.01
CA VAL A 140 -33.26 -7.37 7.26
C VAL A 140 -32.54 -8.13 8.36
N VAL A 141 -31.43 -8.77 8.01
CA VAL A 141 -30.53 -9.48 8.92
C VAL A 141 -29.40 -8.54 9.31
N ASP A 142 -29.23 -8.29 10.61
CA ASP A 142 -28.19 -7.43 11.18
C ASP A 142 -27.22 -8.15 12.12
N ASN A 143 -27.45 -9.44 12.38
CA ASN A 143 -26.58 -10.26 13.21
C ASN A 143 -25.32 -10.67 12.41
N PRO A 144 -24.10 -10.34 12.89
CA PRO A 144 -22.86 -10.58 12.16
C PRO A 144 -22.60 -12.07 11.86
N ILE A 145 -23.00 -12.97 12.75
CA ILE A 145 -22.80 -14.42 12.56
C ILE A 145 -23.71 -14.89 11.43
N GLN A 146 -24.98 -14.50 11.46
CA GLN A 146 -25.94 -14.87 10.43
C GLN A 146 -25.55 -14.27 9.07
N VAL A 147 -25.10 -13.01 9.02
CA VAL A 147 -24.62 -12.38 7.79
C VAL A 147 -23.41 -13.15 7.23
N ALA A 148 -22.44 -13.52 8.07
CA ALA A 148 -21.27 -14.28 7.65
C ALA A 148 -21.64 -15.68 7.14
N GLU A 149 -22.54 -16.39 7.83
CA GLU A 149 -23.04 -17.70 7.40
C GLU A 149 -23.75 -17.60 6.04
N GLN A 150 -24.63 -16.62 5.86
CA GLN A 150 -25.35 -16.42 4.61
C GLN A 150 -24.41 -16.11 3.44
N LEU A 151 -23.41 -15.26 3.65
CA LEU A 151 -22.39 -14.99 2.63
C LEU A 151 -21.57 -16.25 2.31
N ASN A 152 -21.14 -16.99 3.32
CA ASN A 152 -20.38 -18.23 3.12
C ASN A 152 -21.20 -19.26 2.34
N THR A 153 -22.47 -19.45 2.71
CA THR A 153 -23.40 -20.35 2.02
C THR A 153 -23.58 -19.90 0.58
N TYR A 154 -23.84 -18.61 0.34
CA TYR A 154 -24.01 -18.07 -1.01
C TYR A 154 -22.78 -18.32 -1.88
N PHE A 155 -21.58 -17.93 -1.44
CA PHE A 155 -20.37 -18.07 -2.26
C PHE A 155 -19.94 -19.53 -2.44
N THR A 156 -20.30 -20.43 -1.52
CA THR A 156 -20.04 -21.87 -1.68
C THR A 156 -21.02 -22.50 -2.67
N GLN A 157 -22.28 -22.07 -2.66
CA GLN A 157 -23.35 -22.68 -3.46
C GLN A 157 -23.53 -22.05 -4.84
N ILE A 158 -23.13 -20.79 -5.04
CA ILE A 158 -23.41 -20.05 -6.27
C ILE A 158 -22.81 -20.71 -7.51
N ALA A 159 -21.64 -21.32 -7.39
CA ALA A 159 -21.02 -22.05 -8.50
C ALA A 159 -21.89 -23.23 -8.95
N GLU A 160 -22.40 -24.03 -8.01
CA GLU A 160 -23.23 -25.19 -8.30
C GLU A 160 -24.63 -24.80 -8.79
N LEU A 161 -25.22 -23.77 -8.18
CA LEU A 161 -26.50 -23.18 -8.63
C LEU A 161 -26.40 -22.65 -10.07
N THR A 162 -25.29 -22.00 -10.42
CA THR A 162 -25.06 -21.46 -11.78
C THR A 162 -24.95 -22.60 -12.80
N ILE A 163 -24.26 -23.69 -12.46
CA ILE A 163 -24.14 -24.87 -13.33
C ILE A 163 -25.50 -25.55 -13.51
N GLN A 164 -26.27 -25.72 -12.44
CA GLN A 164 -27.61 -26.33 -12.49
C GLN A 164 -28.58 -25.50 -13.33
N GLN A 165 -28.60 -24.17 -13.18
CA GLN A 165 -29.45 -23.30 -14.00
C GLN A 165 -29.09 -23.36 -15.49
N ASN A 166 -27.79 -23.40 -15.82
CA ASN A 166 -27.34 -23.49 -17.21
C ASN A 166 -27.73 -24.85 -17.84
N ASN A 167 -27.64 -25.93 -17.08
CA ASN A 167 -28.06 -27.26 -17.52
C ASN A 167 -29.60 -27.39 -17.64
N GLN A 168 -30.37 -26.68 -16.81
CA GLN A 168 -31.84 -26.63 -16.91
C GLN A 168 -32.31 -25.86 -18.15
N GLN A 169 -31.59 -24.81 -18.58
CA GLN A 169 -31.93 -24.06 -19.80
C GLN A 169 -31.73 -24.84 -21.11
N LEU A 170 -30.92 -25.91 -21.10
CA LEU A 170 -30.77 -26.82 -22.24
C LEU A 170 -31.90 -27.86 -22.35
N GLY A 171 -32.78 -27.95 -21.34
CA GLY A 171 -33.84 -28.97 -21.26
C GLY A 171 -35.26 -28.51 -21.58
N ASP A 172 -35.52 -27.21 -21.70
CA ASP A 172 -36.91 -26.71 -21.73
C ASP A 172 -37.13 -25.64 -22.82
N CYS A 173 -37.14 -26.08 -24.07
CA CYS A 173 -37.85 -25.35 -25.13
C CYS A 173 -39.35 -25.64 -25.01
N ARG A 174 -40.06 -24.96 -24.09
CA ARG A 174 -41.51 -24.81 -24.15
C ARG A 174 -41.96 -23.40 -23.77
N LEU A 175 -42.75 -22.84 -24.68
CA LEU A 175 -43.32 -21.49 -24.77
C LEU A 175 -44.06 -21.04 -23.50
N GLY A 176 -43.94 -19.75 -23.15
CA GLY A 176 -44.83 -19.07 -22.20
C GLY A 176 -44.36 -17.68 -21.74
N GLU A 177 -44.70 -16.67 -22.55
CA GLU A 177 -44.89 -15.22 -22.34
C GLU A 177 -44.32 -14.41 -21.13
N ASP A 178 -43.85 -13.21 -21.51
CA ASP A 178 -43.78 -11.91 -20.81
C ASP A 178 -42.74 -11.66 -19.69
N LEU A 179 -41.67 -10.92 -20.05
CA LEU A 179 -41.40 -9.54 -19.60
C LEU A 179 -40.04 -9.03 -20.11
N ASN A 180 -40.06 -7.86 -20.77
CA ASN A 180 -38.93 -7.01 -21.21
C ASN A 180 -37.56 -7.25 -20.54
N THR A 181 -36.76 -8.17 -21.07
CA THR A 181 -35.31 -8.19 -20.90
C THR A 181 -34.65 -7.78 -22.22
N PRO A 182 -33.62 -6.90 -22.21
CA PRO A 182 -32.86 -6.62 -23.42
C PRO A 182 -32.30 -7.95 -23.93
N LEU A 183 -32.64 -8.28 -25.17
CA LEU A 183 -32.18 -9.47 -25.87
C LEU A 183 -30.65 -9.47 -25.84
N ILE A 184 -30.07 -10.24 -24.92
CA ILE A 184 -28.64 -10.53 -24.95
C ILE A 184 -28.49 -11.46 -26.14
N GLU A 185 -28.05 -10.92 -27.28
CA GLU A 185 -27.67 -11.74 -28.41
C GLU A 185 -26.63 -12.76 -27.91
N PRO A 186 -26.89 -14.07 -28.07
CA PRO A 186 -25.92 -15.08 -27.70
C PRO A 186 -24.61 -14.80 -28.44
N PHE A 187 -23.53 -14.66 -27.66
CA PHE A 187 -22.20 -14.43 -28.19
C PHE A 187 -21.71 -15.69 -28.89
N HIS A 188 -22.02 -15.79 -30.19
CA HIS A 188 -21.62 -16.90 -31.04
C HIS A 188 -20.19 -16.67 -31.54
N LEU A 189 -19.25 -17.39 -30.95
CA LEU A 189 -17.91 -17.54 -31.52
C LEU A 189 -17.96 -18.60 -32.61
N THR A 190 -17.52 -18.25 -33.81
CA THR A 190 -17.31 -19.23 -34.88
C THR A 190 -16.01 -20.00 -34.64
N PRO A 191 -15.96 -21.31 -34.95
CA PRO A 191 -14.72 -22.07 -34.88
C PRO A 191 -13.67 -21.44 -35.79
N THR A 192 -12.55 -21.00 -35.21
CA THR A 192 -11.47 -20.38 -35.97
C THR A 192 -10.67 -21.45 -36.71
N THR A 193 -10.37 -21.21 -37.98
CA THR A 193 -9.53 -22.10 -38.78
C THR A 193 -8.05 -21.72 -38.68
N TRP A 194 -7.17 -22.71 -38.82
CA TRP A 194 -5.71 -22.49 -38.87
C TRP A 194 -5.29 -21.44 -39.92
N LYS A 195 -6.01 -21.38 -41.05
CA LYS A 195 -5.74 -20.42 -42.13
C LYS A 195 -6.01 -18.98 -41.70
N GLU A 196 -7.11 -18.73 -40.98
CA GLU A 196 -7.46 -17.41 -40.44
C GLU A 196 -6.42 -16.94 -39.41
N VAL A 197 -6.05 -17.83 -38.47
CA VAL A 197 -5.01 -17.51 -37.46
C VAL A 197 -3.72 -17.11 -38.15
N LYS A 198 -3.30 -17.87 -39.17
CA LYS A 198 -2.07 -17.59 -39.92
C LYS A 198 -2.15 -16.25 -40.66
N GLN A 199 -3.28 -15.93 -41.29
CA GLN A 199 -3.47 -14.63 -41.95
C GLN A 199 -3.40 -13.46 -40.96
N VAL A 200 -4.05 -13.58 -39.81
CA VAL A 200 -4.02 -12.53 -38.78
C VAL A 200 -2.59 -12.30 -38.28
N ILE A 201 -1.84 -13.36 -37.98
CA ILE A 201 -0.44 -13.26 -37.55
C ILE A 201 0.42 -12.48 -38.58
N HIS A 202 0.25 -12.74 -39.88
CA HIS A 202 1.00 -12.04 -40.93
C HIS A 202 0.54 -10.59 -41.13
N SER A 203 -0.68 -10.25 -40.73
CA SER A 203 -1.23 -8.89 -40.84
C SER A 203 -0.76 -7.94 -39.73
N LEU A 204 -0.23 -8.49 -38.63
CA LEU A 204 0.29 -7.69 -37.52
C LEU A 204 1.65 -7.09 -37.90
N LYS A 205 1.76 -5.76 -37.84
CA LYS A 205 3.02 -5.05 -38.12
C LYS A 205 4.04 -5.36 -37.02
N ASN A 206 5.20 -5.89 -37.41
CA ASN A 206 6.35 -5.98 -36.50
C ASN A 206 6.81 -4.57 -36.14
N LYS A 207 6.63 -4.17 -34.87
CA LYS A 207 7.35 -3.04 -34.32
C LYS A 207 8.67 -3.58 -33.76
N SER A 208 9.79 -3.17 -34.34
CA SER A 208 11.09 -3.38 -33.72
C SER A 208 11.08 -2.68 -32.37
N SER A 209 11.39 -3.42 -31.30
CA SER A 209 11.84 -2.81 -30.05
C SER A 209 13.25 -2.26 -30.21
#